data_AF-A0A2W4S7P7-F1
#
_entry.id   AF-A0A2W4S7P7-F1
#
_cell.length_a   1.000
_cell.length_b   1.000
_cell.length_c   1.000
_cell.angle_alpha   90.00
_cell.angle_beta   90.00
_cell.angle_gamma   90.00
#
_symmetry.space_group_name_H-M   'P 1'
#
loop_
_entity.id
_entity.type
_entity.pdbx_description
1 polymer ?
#
loop_
_entity_poly.entity_id
_entity_poly.type
_entity_poly.pdbx_seq_one_letter_code
_entity_poly.pdbx_strand_id
1 'polypeptide(L)'
;MEDFAGAYLARKKDIFALPNDQNHTIAIFHLGGIAVECRLKSLLLDYHKINKFAEISNRPKDPMYNQLVINPGHGLSIALKRMSDFYKKAKSDSQLLKHLQTILYPLGSTEVDYISLRYIPQTTQSQEDWQKSFDYVCGWLEKNEKTIV
;
A
#
# COMPACT_ATOMS: atom_id res chain seq x y z
N MET A 1 19.20 -2.86 4.86
CA MET A 1 17.80 -3.24 5.08
C MET A 1 16.96 -2.22 4.34
N GLU A 2 15.98 -2.62 3.54
CA GLU A 2 15.14 -1.65 2.82
C GLU A 2 14.27 -0.88 3.83
N ASP A 3 14.38 0.45 3.82
CA ASP A 3 13.61 1.34 4.69
C ASP A 3 12.24 1.64 4.06
N PHE A 4 11.32 0.69 4.20
CA PHE A 4 9.97 0.85 3.67
C PHE A 4 9.16 1.94 4.39
N ALA A 5 9.39 2.15 5.69
CA ALA A 5 8.72 3.20 6.46
C ALA A 5 9.16 4.59 5.98
N GLY A 6 10.46 4.82 5.83
CA GLY A 6 11.00 6.04 5.27
C GLY A 6 10.58 6.26 3.82
N ALA A 7 10.57 5.21 3.00
CA ALA A 7 10.08 5.29 1.62
C ALA A 7 8.60 5.69 1.54
N TYR A 8 7.74 5.16 2.42
CA TYR A 8 6.34 5.59 2.53
C TYR A 8 6.23 7.10 2.79
N LEU A 9 6.95 7.61 3.78
CA LEU A 9 6.92 9.03 4.15
C LEU A 9 7.46 9.92 3.03
N ALA A 10 8.56 9.51 2.39
CA ALA A 10 9.15 10.25 1.27
C ALA A 10 8.18 10.34 0.09
N ARG A 11 7.59 9.22 -0.35
CA ARG A 11 6.64 9.20 -1.47
C ARG A 11 5.36 9.98 -1.17
N LYS A 12 4.82 9.86 0.05
CA LYS A 12 3.67 10.65 0.49
C LYS A 12 3.98 12.15 0.42
N LYS A 13 5.18 12.57 0.85
CA LYS A 13 5.64 13.96 0.73
C LYS A 13 5.80 14.42 -0.73
N ASP A 14 6.37 13.57 -1.59
CA ASP A 14 6.58 13.91 -3.01
C ASP A 14 5.25 14.24 -3.70
N ILE A 15 4.19 13.46 -3.44
CA ILE A 15 2.85 13.71 -4.01
C ILE A 15 2.32 15.08 -3.61
N PHE A 16 2.48 15.48 -2.36
CA PHE A 16 2.03 16.78 -1.86
C PHE A 16 2.92 17.95 -2.30
N ALA A 17 4.12 17.68 -2.79
CA ALA A 17 5.04 18.69 -3.29
C ALA A 17 4.86 19.00 -4.79
N LEU A 18 4.09 18.17 -5.51
CA LEU A 18 3.84 18.38 -6.94
C LEU A 18 2.96 19.64 -7.16
N PRO A 19 3.36 20.56 -8.06
CA PRO A 19 2.60 21.77 -8.34
C PRO A 19 1.19 21.49 -8.86
N ASN A 20 0.19 22.20 -8.32
CA ASN A 20 -1.22 22.02 -8.70
C ASN A 20 -1.58 22.63 -10.07
N ASP A 21 -0.72 23.48 -10.63
CA ASP A 21 -0.91 24.14 -11.93
C ASP A 21 -0.41 23.29 -13.11
N GLN A 22 0.13 22.10 -12.85
CA GLN A 22 0.59 21.15 -13.85
C GLN A 22 -0.21 19.84 -13.79
N ASN A 23 -0.33 19.14 -14.93
CA ASN A 23 -0.97 17.82 -14.95
C ASN A 23 0.00 16.74 -14.48
N HIS A 24 0.02 16.48 -13.18
CA HIS A 24 0.85 15.44 -12.56
C HIS A 24 0.06 14.19 -12.16
N THR A 25 -1.17 14.02 -12.65
CA THR A 25 -2.09 12.96 -12.22
C THR A 25 -1.45 11.57 -12.27
N ILE A 26 -0.76 11.23 -13.36
CA ILE A 26 -0.06 9.94 -13.50
C ILE A 26 1.03 9.78 -12.43
N ALA A 27 1.85 10.80 -12.21
CA ALA A 27 2.92 10.76 -11.22
C ALA A 27 2.36 10.62 -9.80
N ILE A 28 1.29 11.35 -9.49
CA ILE A 28 0.56 11.28 -8.22
C ILE A 28 0.04 9.87 -7.98
N PHE A 29 -0.63 9.27 -8.97
CA PHE A 29 -1.16 7.91 -8.86
C PHE A 29 -0.06 6.87 -8.67
N HIS A 30 1.02 6.98 -9.44
CA HIS A 30 2.16 6.09 -9.37
C HIS A 30 2.86 6.16 -8.00
N LEU A 31 3.25 7.36 -7.58
CA LEU A 31 3.94 7.58 -6.31
C LEU A 31 3.04 7.23 -5.12
N GLY A 32 1.74 7.47 -5.23
CA GLY A 32 0.74 7.10 -4.23
C GLY A 32 0.60 5.61 -4.03
N GLY A 33 0.52 4.87 -5.14
CA GLY A 33 0.54 3.42 -5.09
C GLY A 33 1.83 2.88 -4.44
N ILE A 34 2.99 3.44 -4.79
CA ILE A 34 4.27 3.09 -4.16
C ILE A 34 4.25 3.42 -2.66
N ALA A 35 3.71 4.58 -2.26
CA ALA A 35 3.61 4.93 -0.85
C ALA A 35 2.82 3.87 -0.07
N VAL A 36 1.63 3.49 -0.56
CA VAL A 36 0.80 2.45 0.07
C VAL A 36 1.51 1.09 0.07
N GLU A 37 2.20 0.72 -1.01
CA GLU A 37 3.00 -0.51 -1.09
C GLU A 37 4.07 -0.54 0.00
N CYS A 38 4.89 0.51 0.09
CA CYS A 38 5.94 0.62 1.10
C CYS A 38 5.35 0.57 2.51
N ARG A 39 4.23 1.24 2.74
CA ARG A 39 3.56 1.20 4.05
C ARG A 39 3.14 -0.23 4.41
N LEU A 40 2.48 -0.95 3.50
CA LEU A 40 2.06 -2.33 3.73
C LEU A 40 3.24 -3.28 3.93
N LYS A 41 4.36 -3.08 3.21
CA LYS A 41 5.58 -3.87 3.40
C LYS A 41 6.21 -3.63 4.77
N SER A 42 6.28 -2.38 5.23
CA SER A 42 6.75 -2.05 6.58
C SER A 42 5.90 -2.75 7.63
N LEU A 43 4.58 -2.59 7.54
CA LEU A 43 3.63 -3.20 8.48
C LEU A 43 3.73 -4.73 8.48
N LEU A 44 3.99 -5.35 7.32
CA LEU A 44 4.16 -6.80 7.19
C LEU A 44 5.43 -7.30 7.90
N LEU A 45 6.55 -6.56 7.81
CA LEU A 45 7.77 -6.89 8.55
C LEU A 45 7.53 -6.79 10.07
N ASP A 46 6.92 -5.70 10.51
CA ASP A 46 6.57 -5.47 11.92
C ASP A 46 5.63 -6.56 12.44
N TYR A 47 4.60 -6.90 11.67
CA TYR A 47 3.62 -7.93 12.00
C TYR A 47 4.26 -9.28 12.25
N HIS A 48 5.18 -9.69 11.37
CA HIS A 48 5.86 -10.98 11.50
C HIS A 48 7.06 -10.94 12.46
N LYS A 49 7.38 -9.79 13.06
CA LYS A 49 8.55 -9.60 13.94
C LYS A 49 9.85 -10.02 13.27
N ILE A 50 10.02 -9.53 12.04
CA ILE A 50 11.19 -9.77 11.20
C ILE A 50 11.76 -8.45 10.72
N ASN A 51 13.03 -8.48 10.32
CA ASN A 51 13.79 -7.31 9.94
C ASN A 51 13.90 -7.16 8.42
N LYS A 52 13.74 -8.25 7.67
CA LYS A 52 13.74 -8.24 6.20
C LYS A 52 12.93 -9.41 5.67
N PHE A 53 12.52 -9.32 4.41
CA PHE A 53 11.92 -10.46 3.72
C PHE A 53 12.92 -11.62 3.59
N ALA A 54 12.37 -12.82 3.38
CA ALA A 54 13.08 -14.08 3.45
C ALA A 54 13.64 -14.41 4.85
N GLU A 55 13.01 -13.89 5.90
CA GLU A 55 13.18 -14.36 7.28
C GLU A 55 11.96 -15.19 7.72
N ILE A 56 12.16 -16.01 8.75
CA ILE A 56 11.11 -16.82 9.35
C ILE A 56 10.24 -15.93 10.23
N SER A 57 8.92 -16.00 10.07
CA SER A 57 7.95 -15.29 10.91
C SER A 57 8.10 -15.71 12.38
N ASN A 58 8.31 -14.72 13.23
CA ASN A 58 8.41 -14.86 14.69
C ASN A 58 7.09 -14.49 15.40
N ARG A 59 5.97 -14.38 14.67
CA ARG A 59 4.65 -14.06 15.24
C ARG A 59 3.92 -15.33 15.70
N PRO A 60 3.81 -15.62 17.01
CA PRO A 60 3.14 -16.83 17.48
C PRO A 60 1.65 -16.80 17.13
N LYS A 61 1.05 -17.99 16.94
CA LYS A 61 -0.37 -18.18 16.64
C LYS A 61 -0.84 -17.63 15.27
N ASP A 62 0.02 -16.99 14.51
CA ASP A 62 -0.27 -16.63 13.12
C ASP A 62 -0.09 -17.85 12.21
N PRO A 63 -0.92 -18.03 11.16
CA PRO A 63 -0.77 -19.14 10.22
C PRO A 63 0.62 -19.23 9.58
N MET A 64 1.33 -18.12 9.43
CA MET A 64 2.68 -18.09 8.87
C MET A 64 3.78 -18.27 9.93
N TYR A 65 3.46 -18.53 11.21
CA TYR A 65 4.47 -18.80 12.23
C TYR A 65 5.41 -19.93 11.80
N ASN A 66 6.73 -19.74 12.00
CA ASN A 66 7.77 -20.67 11.57
C ASN A 66 7.81 -20.92 10.04
N GLN A 67 7.29 -19.98 9.24
CA GLN A 67 7.38 -20.01 7.78
C GLN A 67 8.14 -18.81 7.25
N LEU A 68 8.71 -18.97 6.05
CA LEU A 68 9.44 -17.92 5.36
C LEU A 68 8.48 -16.82 4.86
N VAL A 69 8.73 -15.57 5.24
CA VAL A 69 7.94 -14.42 4.79
C VAL A 69 8.55 -13.85 3.52
N ILE A 70 7.92 -14.11 2.39
CA ILE A 70 8.36 -13.60 1.09
C ILE A 70 7.87 -12.16 0.87
N ASN A 71 8.60 -11.37 0.09
CA ASN A 71 8.17 -10.05 -0.36
C ASN A 71 6.88 -10.17 -1.20
N PRO A 72 5.82 -9.38 -0.95
CA PRO A 72 4.59 -9.43 -1.75
C PRO A 72 4.71 -8.79 -3.14
N GLY A 73 5.88 -8.26 -3.51
CA GLY A 73 6.05 -7.51 -4.75
C GLY A 73 5.20 -6.25 -4.73
N HIS A 74 4.43 -6.02 -5.79
CA HIS A 74 3.51 -4.88 -5.94
C HIS A 74 2.08 -5.20 -5.47
N GLY A 75 1.83 -6.44 -5.02
CA GLY A 75 0.50 -6.92 -4.65
C GLY A 75 0.01 -6.39 -3.31
N LEU A 76 -0.67 -5.25 -3.30
CA LEU A 76 -1.21 -4.61 -2.08
C LEU A 76 -2.12 -5.57 -1.29
N SER A 77 -3.05 -6.23 -1.98
CA SER A 77 -3.96 -7.22 -1.38
C SER A 77 -3.24 -8.47 -0.87
N ILE A 78 -2.10 -8.84 -1.48
CA ILE A 78 -1.28 -9.97 -1.03
C ILE A 78 -0.60 -9.60 0.29
N ALA A 79 -0.03 -8.40 0.39
CA ALA A 79 0.57 -7.90 1.63
C ALA A 79 -0.43 -7.92 2.80
N LEU A 80 -1.65 -7.43 2.58
CA LEU A 80 -2.72 -7.50 3.59
C LEU A 80 -3.02 -8.93 4.01
N LYS A 81 -3.27 -9.84 3.06
CA LYS A 81 -3.63 -11.24 3.34
C LYS A 81 -2.58 -12.00 4.16
N ARG A 82 -1.30 -11.62 4.06
CA ARG A 82 -0.22 -12.22 4.85
C ARG A 82 -0.24 -11.77 6.32
N MET A 83 -0.96 -10.70 6.64
CA MET A 83 -1.21 -10.27 8.02
C MET A 83 -2.61 -10.72 8.47
N SER A 84 -2.78 -11.99 8.84
CA SER A 84 -4.09 -12.61 9.06
C SER A 84 -5.10 -11.82 9.92
N ASP A 85 -4.71 -11.31 11.09
CA ASP A 85 -5.62 -10.54 11.95
C ASP A 85 -5.89 -9.13 11.42
N PHE A 86 -4.87 -8.50 10.84
CA PHE A 86 -5.00 -7.21 10.17
C PHE A 86 -5.93 -7.32 8.96
N TYR A 87 -5.85 -8.42 8.21
CA TYR A 87 -6.72 -8.72 7.09
C TYR A 87 -8.16 -9.00 7.50
N LYS A 88 -8.40 -9.71 8.62
CA LYS A 88 -9.76 -9.88 9.16
C LYS A 88 -10.39 -8.51 9.44
N LYS A 89 -9.63 -7.58 10.01
CA LYS A 89 -10.08 -6.21 10.25
C LYS A 89 -10.32 -5.44 8.95
N ALA A 90 -9.40 -5.55 7.98
CA ALA A 90 -9.56 -4.98 6.65
C ALA A 90 -10.85 -5.47 5.97
N LYS A 91 -11.16 -6.77 6.07
CA LYS A 91 -12.39 -7.36 5.52
C LYS A 91 -13.68 -6.85 6.19
N SER A 92 -13.62 -6.44 7.45
CA SER A 92 -14.77 -5.85 8.14
C SER A 92 -15.07 -4.42 7.68
N ASP A 93 -14.14 -3.80 6.96
CA ASP A 93 -14.29 -2.48 6.35
C ASP A 93 -14.40 -2.61 4.82
N SER A 94 -15.63 -2.67 4.31
CA SER A 94 -15.88 -2.81 2.88
C SER A 94 -15.38 -1.60 2.06
N GLN A 95 -15.29 -0.42 2.67
CA GLN A 95 -14.79 0.78 1.98
C GLN A 95 -13.27 0.69 1.79
N LEU A 96 -12.53 0.17 2.76
CA LEU A 96 -11.08 -0.01 2.63
C LEU A 96 -10.73 -0.82 1.38
N LEU A 97 -11.35 -1.98 1.18
CA LEU A 97 -11.01 -2.84 0.05
C LEU A 97 -11.34 -2.18 -1.29
N LYS A 98 -12.41 -1.40 -1.35
CA LYS A 98 -12.78 -0.60 -2.52
C LYS A 98 -11.74 0.49 -2.80
N HIS A 99 -11.39 1.27 -1.79
CA HIS A 99 -10.37 2.32 -1.95
C HIS A 99 -8.99 1.74 -2.28
N LEU A 100 -8.62 0.61 -1.69
CA LEU A 100 -7.37 -0.08 -2.03
C LEU A 100 -7.34 -0.55 -3.48
N GLN A 101 -8.49 -1.01 -4.01
CA GLN A 101 -8.62 -1.35 -5.42
C GLN A 101 -8.40 -0.12 -6.32
N THR A 102 -8.90 1.06 -5.92
CA THR A 102 -8.63 2.32 -6.62
C THR A 102 -7.15 2.71 -6.58
N ILE A 103 -6.43 2.42 -5.49
CA ILE A 103 -4.98 2.62 -5.44
C ILE A 103 -4.23 1.65 -6.35
N LEU A 104 -4.64 0.38 -6.34
CA LEU A 104 -4.01 -0.65 -7.17
C LEU A 104 -4.23 -0.37 -8.67
N TYR A 105 -5.44 0.06 -9.04
CA TYR A 105 -5.88 0.29 -10.41
C TYR A 105 -6.43 1.70 -10.58
N PRO A 106 -5.55 2.71 -10.60
CA PRO A 106 -5.95 4.11 -10.59
C PRO A 106 -6.59 4.57 -11.91
N LEU A 107 -6.46 3.78 -12.99
CA LEU A 107 -7.12 4.04 -14.27
C LEU A 107 -8.53 3.44 -14.37
N GLY A 108 -9.00 2.77 -13.31
CA GLY A 108 -10.31 2.10 -13.28
C GLY A 108 -10.36 0.75 -14.01
N SER A 109 -9.36 0.42 -14.84
CA SER A 109 -9.20 -0.90 -15.46
C SER A 109 -8.26 -1.79 -14.63
N THR A 110 -8.51 -3.10 -14.60
CA THR A 110 -7.62 -4.06 -13.94
C THR A 110 -6.38 -4.43 -14.77
N GLU A 111 -6.19 -3.80 -15.93
CA GLU A 111 -5.09 -4.07 -16.85
C GLU A 111 -3.85 -3.24 -16.53
N VAL A 112 -4.03 -2.03 -16.00
CA VAL A 112 -2.94 -1.09 -15.72
C VAL A 112 -2.91 -0.79 -14.23
N ASP A 113 -1.95 -1.40 -13.53
CA ASP A 113 -1.71 -1.10 -12.12
C ASP A 113 -0.91 0.20 -11.94
N TYR A 114 -0.81 0.67 -10.69
CA TYR A 114 -0.04 1.87 -10.34
C TYR A 114 1.43 1.80 -10.76
N ILE A 115 2.04 0.62 -10.91
CA ILE A 115 3.44 0.47 -11.35
C ILE A 115 3.58 0.65 -12.86
N SER A 116 2.60 0.16 -13.60
CA SER A 116 2.53 0.22 -15.06
C SER A 116 2.32 1.66 -15.56
N LEU A 117 1.80 2.55 -14.71
CA LEU A 117 1.66 3.98 -14.98
C LEU A 117 2.95 4.68 -15.42
N ARG A 118 4.13 4.14 -15.09
CA ARG A 118 5.43 4.66 -15.57
C ARG A 118 5.54 4.76 -17.10
N TYR A 119 4.70 4.01 -17.82
CA TYR A 119 4.66 3.98 -19.28
C TYR A 119 3.44 4.68 -19.88
N ILE A 120 2.64 5.36 -19.05
CA ILE A 120 1.43 6.06 -19.48
C ILE A 120 1.69 7.57 -19.41
N PRO A 121 1.52 8.33 -20.50
CA PRO A 121 1.87 9.75 -20.51
C PRO A 121 0.84 10.64 -19.80
N GLN A 122 -0.44 10.27 -19.83
CA GLN A 122 -1.54 11.09 -19.30
C GLN A 122 -2.78 10.25 -19.00
N THR A 123 -3.71 10.82 -18.23
CA THR A 123 -5.02 10.22 -17.92
C THR A 123 -6.11 11.28 -17.87
N THR A 124 -7.35 10.85 -18.11
CA THR A 124 -8.57 11.64 -17.88
C THR A 124 -9.24 11.31 -16.54
N GLN A 125 -8.68 10.38 -15.78
CA GLN A 125 -9.22 10.01 -14.46
C GLN A 125 -9.07 11.15 -13.46
N SER A 126 -10.05 11.26 -12.56
CA SER A 126 -10.13 12.28 -11.53
C SER A 126 -9.02 12.09 -10.49
N GLN A 127 -8.14 13.08 -10.37
CA GLN A 127 -7.16 13.13 -9.28
C GLN A 127 -7.85 13.23 -7.92
N GLU A 128 -8.95 13.99 -7.82
CA GLU A 128 -9.66 14.22 -6.56
C GLU A 128 -10.26 12.92 -5.98
N ASP A 129 -10.90 12.10 -6.81
CA ASP A 129 -11.53 10.86 -6.34
C ASP A 129 -10.49 9.80 -5.97
N TRP A 130 -9.39 9.76 -6.70
CA TRP A 130 -8.24 8.96 -6.32
C TRP A 130 -7.62 9.46 -5.00
N GLN A 131 -7.48 10.78 -4.81
CA GLN A 131 -6.92 11.35 -3.58
C GLN A 131 -7.78 11.01 -2.35
N LYS A 132 -9.11 11.07 -2.47
CA LYS A 132 -10.03 10.59 -1.43
C LYS A 132 -9.76 9.14 -1.05
N SER A 133 -9.50 8.29 -2.04
CA SER A 133 -9.15 6.88 -1.81
C SER A 133 -7.79 6.72 -1.14
N PHE A 134 -6.81 7.51 -1.55
CA PHE A 134 -5.47 7.50 -0.98
C PHE A 134 -5.48 7.92 0.50
N ASP A 135 -6.18 9.01 0.81
CA ASP A 135 -6.32 9.52 2.17
C ASP A 135 -7.06 8.51 3.06
N TYR A 136 -8.12 7.88 2.54
CA TYR A 136 -8.84 6.82 3.24
C TYR A 136 -7.91 5.65 3.59
N VAL A 137 -7.18 5.12 2.60
CA VAL A 137 -6.28 3.98 2.82
C VAL A 137 -5.17 4.35 3.80
N CYS A 138 -4.53 5.50 3.64
CA CYS A 138 -3.49 5.96 4.57
C CYS A 138 -4.02 6.10 5.99
N GLY A 139 -5.13 6.81 6.18
CA GLY A 139 -5.74 7.01 7.49
C GLY A 139 -6.19 5.70 8.13
N TRP A 140 -6.70 4.75 7.33
CA TRP A 140 -7.04 3.42 7.84
C TRP A 140 -5.81 2.63 8.29
N LEU A 141 -4.72 2.64 7.51
CA LEU A 141 -3.48 1.95 7.87
C LEU A 141 -2.85 2.55 9.14
N GLU A 142 -2.82 3.88 9.25
CA GLU A 142 -2.34 4.60 10.44
C GLU A 142 -3.20 4.28 11.68
N LYS A 143 -4.54 4.32 11.55
CA LYS A 143 -5.46 4.01 12.66
C LYS A 143 -5.30 2.59 13.18
N ASN A 144 -4.99 1.65 12.31
CA ASN A 144 -5.00 0.22 12.63
C ASN A 144 -3.61 -0.37 12.86
N GLU A 145 -2.52 0.39 12.67
CA GLU A 145 -1.15 -0.11 12.90
C GLU A 145 -0.96 -0.69 14.32
N LYS A 146 -1.68 -0.17 15.32
CA LYS A 146 -1.60 -0.64 16.71
C LYS A 146 -2.06 -2.09 16.90
N THR A 147 -2.83 -2.65 15.95
CA THR A 147 -3.24 -4.07 16.01
C THR A 147 -2.15 -5.03 15.54
N ILE A 148 -1.00 -4.50 15.10
CA ILE A 148 0.14 -5.27 14.61
C ILE A 148 1.07 -5.69 15.77
N VAL A 149 1.10 -4.88 16.85
CA VAL A 149 1.94 -5.07 18.05
C VAL A 149 1.59 -6.34 18.81
#